data_AF-A0A518LIJ8-F1
#
_entry.id   AF-A0A518LIJ8-F1
#
_cell.length_a   1.000
_cell.length_b   1.000
_cell.length_c   1.000
_cell.angle_alpha   90.00
_cell.angle_beta   90.00
_cell.angle_gamma   90.00
#
_symmetry.space_group_name_H-M   'P 1'
#
loop_
_entity.id
_entity.type
_entity.pdbx_description
1 polymer ?
#
loop_
_entity_poly.entity_id
_entity_poly.type
_entity_poly.pdbx_seq_one_letter_code
_entity_poly.pdbx_strand_id
1 'polypeptide(L)'
;MSGRQVIVVMTLLLGPTATSVRAQHQHGGHQHGKPVEFKMPTTYKGAVAEIRMRLHEIDALIVTKKLADVHAQADVIQKVGNVVGQLALKADSGVPKTAVKEVNKAGRALAAKFDAIDLAGDSGDAVGTRKVHGEMIKLAAVLEKYAPKDYVCPMRCEGEKTYPAAGKCPTCGMKLQDVLSHMDHSPKHGGVFFMAPDQTHHLEGTISATYEMRIYFYDEYTKPISADRFSGNGTLRTKEPETQQEIKLSIEPGKTFLTAKPHRPVKFPVSVKVFIDFKDGKEPQVFDFDFDGPSKPPAGHDDETKGQQEGKGHGGN
;
A
#
# COMPACT_ATOMS: atom_id res chain seq x y z
N MET A 1 82.12 45.77 -5.98
CA MET A 1 81.50 45.84 -4.65
C MET A 1 80.00 45.60 -4.81
N SER A 2 79.46 44.75 -3.94
CA SER A 2 78.12 44.18 -3.97
C SER A 2 77.01 45.23 -3.82
N GLY A 3 75.89 45.04 -4.51
CA GLY A 3 74.70 45.90 -4.42
C GLY A 3 73.52 45.35 -5.22
N ARG A 4 72.89 44.30 -4.70
CA ARG A 4 71.68 43.65 -5.22
C ARG A 4 70.48 44.62 -5.13
N GLN A 5 69.72 44.79 -6.21
CA GLN A 5 68.29 45.10 -6.12
C GLN A 5 67.50 44.09 -6.96
N VAL A 6 66.49 43.54 -6.28
CA VAL A 6 65.61 42.46 -6.72
C VAL A 6 64.40 43.08 -7.39
N ILE A 7 64.18 42.77 -8.67
CA ILE A 7 62.93 43.05 -9.36
C ILE A 7 62.05 41.80 -9.22
N VAL A 8 60.93 41.96 -8.52
CA VAL A 8 59.88 40.95 -8.39
C VAL A 8 59.05 40.97 -9.68
N VAL A 9 59.24 39.95 -10.52
CA VAL A 9 58.40 39.73 -11.71
C VAL A 9 57.18 38.93 -11.27
N MET A 10 56.04 39.61 -11.23
CA MET A 10 54.73 39.03 -10.97
C MET A 10 54.31 38.18 -12.18
N THR A 11 54.42 36.86 -12.04
CA THR A 11 54.01 35.91 -13.08
C THR A 11 52.57 35.49 -12.83
N LEU A 12 51.64 35.97 -13.66
CA LEU A 12 50.25 35.50 -13.70
C LEU A 12 50.22 34.06 -14.24
N LEU A 13 49.87 33.10 -13.37
CA LEU A 13 49.49 31.74 -13.76
C LEU A 13 47.96 31.63 -13.63
N LEU A 14 47.24 31.75 -14.75
CA LEU A 14 45.85 31.31 -14.84
C LEU A 14 45.83 29.77 -14.93
N GLY A 15 45.51 29.11 -13.82
CA GLY A 15 45.08 27.71 -13.82
C GLY A 15 43.55 27.63 -13.94
N PRO A 16 42.98 26.68 -14.70
CA PRO A 16 41.55 26.45 -14.69
C PRO A 16 41.15 25.76 -13.38
N THR A 17 40.51 26.49 -12.47
CA THR A 17 39.78 25.88 -11.36
C THR A 17 38.47 25.32 -11.90
N ALA A 18 38.45 24.01 -12.20
CA ALA A 18 37.22 23.27 -12.31
C ALA A 18 36.60 23.15 -10.91
N THR A 19 35.83 24.16 -10.51
CA THR A 19 34.90 24.05 -9.38
C THR A 19 33.79 23.11 -9.81
N SER A 20 33.95 21.82 -9.48
CA SER A 20 32.80 20.92 -9.39
C SER A 20 31.91 21.43 -8.27
N VAL A 21 30.99 22.33 -8.60
CA VAL A 21 29.83 22.65 -7.77
C VAL A 21 28.99 21.38 -7.74
N ARG A 22 29.26 20.52 -6.76
CA ARG A 22 28.28 19.55 -6.32
C ARG A 22 27.17 20.38 -5.69
N ALA A 23 26.07 20.55 -6.42
CA ALA A 23 24.84 21.07 -5.84
C ALA A 23 24.45 20.13 -4.69
N GLN A 24 24.85 20.49 -3.47
CA GLN A 24 24.13 20.05 -2.29
C GLN A 24 22.80 20.77 -2.41
N HIS A 25 21.74 20.06 -2.79
CA HIS A 25 20.39 20.51 -2.49
C HIS A 25 20.29 20.60 -0.97
N GLN A 26 20.59 21.78 -0.44
CA GLN A 26 20.09 22.20 0.84
C GLN A 26 18.58 22.26 0.68
N HIS A 27 17.88 21.30 1.28
CA HIS A 27 16.44 21.39 1.48
C HIS A 27 16.21 22.63 2.36
N GLY A 28 15.89 23.76 1.72
CA GLY A 28 15.47 24.97 2.38
C GLY A 28 14.25 24.67 3.23
N GLY A 29 14.31 25.06 4.50
CA GLY A 29 13.26 24.79 5.47
C GLY A 29 11.96 25.48 5.12
N HIS A 30 11.08 24.76 4.44
CA HIS A 30 9.64 24.97 4.51
C HIS A 30 9.04 23.72 5.15
N GLN A 31 9.00 23.70 6.49
CA GLN A 31 8.28 22.67 7.22
C GLN A 31 6.78 22.95 7.08
N HIS A 32 6.13 22.19 6.22
CA HIS A 32 4.67 22.03 6.23
C HIS A 32 4.38 20.66 6.86
N GLY A 33 3.53 20.64 7.89
CA GLY A 33 3.29 19.47 8.74
C GLY A 33 4.17 19.45 9.99
N LYS A 34 3.58 19.11 11.15
CA LYS A 34 4.34 18.93 12.39
C LYS A 34 5.23 17.68 12.25
N PRO A 35 6.52 17.72 12.65
CA PRO A 35 7.33 16.52 12.71
C PRO A 35 6.62 15.44 13.52
N VAL A 36 6.61 14.22 13.00
CA VAL A 36 6.09 13.07 13.72
C VAL A 36 7.14 12.53 14.69
N GLU A 37 6.74 12.32 15.93
CA GLU A 37 7.62 11.70 16.92
C GLU A 37 7.94 10.26 16.50
N PHE A 38 9.22 9.91 16.58
CA PHE A 38 9.72 8.62 16.15
C PHE A 38 11.09 8.31 16.76
N LYS A 39 11.32 7.02 17.07
CA LYS A 39 12.61 6.50 17.51
C LYS A 39 13.19 5.58 16.45
N MET A 40 14.42 5.88 15.99
CA MET A 40 15.12 5.06 15.00
C MET A 40 15.20 3.56 15.41
N PRO A 41 14.73 2.65 14.55
CA PRO A 41 14.77 1.22 14.77
C PRO A 41 16.19 0.70 14.84
N THR A 42 16.41 -0.21 15.78
CA THR A 42 17.70 -0.86 15.99
C THR A 42 17.77 -2.25 15.36
N THR A 43 16.63 -2.80 14.89
CA THR A 43 16.51 -4.12 14.28
C THR A 43 15.93 -4.02 12.88
N TYR A 44 16.26 -4.96 12.00
CA TYR A 44 15.71 -5.01 10.63
C TYR A 44 14.18 -5.08 10.67
N LYS A 45 13.65 -5.93 11.54
CA LYS A 45 12.21 -6.07 11.75
C LYS A 45 11.56 -4.76 12.18
N GLY A 46 12.13 -4.07 13.17
CA GLY A 46 11.59 -2.79 13.64
C GLY A 46 11.56 -1.74 12.53
N ALA A 47 12.55 -1.73 11.64
CA ALA A 47 12.56 -0.86 10.47
C ALA A 47 11.44 -1.19 9.47
N VAL A 48 11.18 -2.47 9.21
CA VAL A 48 10.07 -2.88 8.33
C VAL A 48 8.72 -2.50 8.93
N ALA A 49 8.51 -2.76 10.23
CA ALA A 49 7.28 -2.41 10.93
C ALA A 49 7.01 -0.90 10.90
N GLU A 50 8.05 -0.09 11.15
CA GLU A 50 7.95 1.36 11.08
C GLU A 50 7.58 1.84 9.68
N ILE A 51 8.28 1.37 8.64
CA ILE A 51 7.99 1.74 7.24
C ILE A 51 6.53 1.45 6.92
N ARG A 52 6.03 0.27 7.31
CA ARG A 52 4.65 -0.16 7.07
C ARG A 52 3.65 0.75 7.78
N MET A 53 3.89 1.09 9.04
CA MET A 53 3.06 2.04 9.80
C MET A 53 3.01 3.41 9.11
N ARG A 54 4.16 3.96 8.68
CA ARG A 54 4.20 5.26 8.00
C ARG A 54 3.49 5.24 6.65
N LEU A 55 3.59 4.14 5.90
CA LEU A 55 2.84 3.97 4.66
C LEU A 55 1.32 3.94 4.89
N HIS A 56 0.86 3.30 5.97
CA HIS A 56 -0.55 3.34 6.36
C HIS A 56 -1.01 4.77 6.71
N GLU A 57 -0.23 5.51 7.50
CA GLU A 57 -0.55 6.90 7.83
C GLU A 57 -0.61 7.79 6.57
N ILE A 58 0.29 7.60 5.61
CA ILE A 58 0.25 8.32 4.33
C ILE A 58 -1.05 8.02 3.58
N ASP A 59 -1.52 6.77 3.51
CA ASP A 59 -2.79 6.46 2.84
C ASP A 59 -3.97 7.14 3.54
N ALA A 60 -4.00 7.13 4.87
CA ALA A 60 -5.03 7.82 5.65
C ALA A 60 -5.04 9.33 5.37
N LEU A 61 -3.86 9.96 5.22
CA LEU A 61 -3.74 11.36 4.84
C LEU A 61 -4.24 11.63 3.41
N ILE A 62 -3.93 10.75 2.45
CA ILE A 62 -4.43 10.86 1.08
C ILE A 62 -5.96 10.76 1.06
N VAL A 63 -6.54 9.78 1.76
CA VAL A 63 -8.00 9.57 1.84
C VAL A 63 -8.71 10.77 2.49
N THR A 64 -8.13 11.31 3.57
CA THR A 64 -8.67 12.48 4.27
C THR A 64 -8.30 13.82 3.63
N LYS A 65 -7.64 13.80 2.46
CA LYS A 65 -7.20 14.98 1.69
C LYS A 65 -6.25 15.91 2.47
N LYS A 66 -5.51 15.37 3.43
CA LYS A 66 -4.51 16.08 4.24
C LYS A 66 -3.11 15.92 3.65
N LEU A 67 -2.96 16.31 2.39
CA LEU A 67 -1.74 16.03 1.62
C LEU A 67 -0.49 16.74 2.15
N ALA A 68 -0.65 17.93 2.74
CA ALA A 68 0.46 18.67 3.35
C ALA A 68 1.11 17.97 4.56
N ASP A 69 0.44 16.99 5.16
CA ASP A 69 0.98 16.22 6.29
C ASP A 69 1.77 14.97 5.83
N VAL A 70 1.78 14.66 4.52
CA VAL A 70 2.47 13.49 3.96
C VAL A 70 3.98 13.60 4.13
N HIS A 71 4.53 14.81 4.03
CA HIS A 71 5.95 15.13 4.26
C HIS A 71 6.49 14.45 5.53
N ALA A 72 5.81 14.68 6.67
CA ALA A 72 6.28 14.23 7.97
C ALA A 72 6.41 12.70 8.04
N GLN A 73 5.46 11.97 7.46
CA GLN A 73 5.51 10.50 7.42
C GLN A 73 6.56 9.99 6.43
N ALA A 74 6.67 10.65 5.26
CA ALA A 74 7.63 10.29 4.23
C ALA A 74 9.09 10.52 4.67
N ASP A 75 9.36 11.56 5.45
CA ASP A 75 10.68 11.86 6.04
C ASP A 75 11.14 10.71 6.96
N VAL A 76 10.24 10.15 7.77
CA VAL A 76 10.57 8.96 8.58
C VAL A 76 10.93 7.77 7.69
N ILE A 77 10.14 7.50 6.64
CA ILE A 77 10.43 6.42 5.68
C ILE A 77 11.80 6.64 5.01
N GLN A 78 12.14 7.88 4.66
CA GLN A 78 13.44 8.22 4.08
C GLN A 78 14.58 7.87 5.04
N LYS A 79 14.48 8.31 6.30
CA LYS A 79 15.48 8.03 7.36
C LYS A 79 15.65 6.53 7.58
N VAL A 80 14.55 5.79 7.70
CA VAL A 80 14.58 4.34 7.94
C VAL A 80 15.07 3.57 6.72
N GLY A 81 14.58 3.89 5.53
CA GLY A 81 15.02 3.28 4.25
C GLY A 81 16.51 3.47 4.01
N ASN A 82 17.08 4.57 4.50
CA ASN A 82 18.52 4.84 4.43
C ASN A 82 19.38 3.98 5.38
N VAL A 83 18.81 3.29 6.36
CA VAL A 83 19.57 2.43 7.30
C VAL A 83 19.14 0.97 7.27
N VAL A 84 18.01 0.64 6.66
CA VAL A 84 17.43 -0.71 6.68
C VAL A 84 18.38 -1.79 6.14
N GLY A 85 19.19 -1.47 5.12
CA GLY A 85 20.21 -2.39 4.60
C GLY A 85 21.33 -2.70 5.60
N GLN A 86 21.71 -1.74 6.46
CA GLN A 86 22.69 -1.97 7.53
C GLN A 86 22.09 -2.83 8.65
N LEU A 87 20.79 -2.62 8.95
CA LEU A 87 20.07 -3.45 9.91
C LEU A 87 19.94 -4.89 9.41
N ALA A 88 19.76 -5.10 8.11
CA ALA A 88 19.72 -6.42 7.48
C ALA A 88 21.08 -7.16 7.50
N LEU A 89 22.20 -6.44 7.63
CA LEU A 89 23.54 -7.06 7.72
C LEU A 89 23.83 -7.67 9.11
N LYS A 90 23.08 -7.27 10.14
CA LYS A 90 23.31 -7.76 11.49
C LYS A 90 23.04 -9.26 11.60
N ALA A 91 23.79 -9.94 12.45
CA ALA A 91 23.70 -11.39 12.62
C ALA A 91 22.32 -11.85 13.15
N ASP A 92 21.66 -11.00 13.92
CA ASP A 92 20.33 -11.19 14.52
C ASP A 92 19.18 -10.64 13.65
N SER A 93 19.48 -10.16 12.43
CA SER A 93 18.47 -9.56 11.55
C SER A 93 17.42 -10.56 11.06
N GLY A 94 17.77 -11.85 11.04
CA GLY A 94 16.99 -12.93 10.42
C GLY A 94 16.91 -12.86 8.88
N VAL A 95 17.61 -11.90 8.24
CA VAL A 95 17.66 -11.78 6.79
C VAL A 95 18.72 -12.73 6.22
N PRO A 96 18.41 -13.58 5.22
CA PRO A 96 19.41 -14.40 4.55
C PRO A 96 20.52 -13.53 3.94
N LYS A 97 21.79 -13.92 4.13
CA LYS A 97 22.95 -13.15 3.59
C LYS A 97 22.84 -12.90 2.08
N THR A 98 22.27 -13.84 1.34
CA THR A 98 22.03 -13.74 -0.10
C THR A 98 20.98 -12.67 -0.48
N ALA A 99 20.07 -12.32 0.43
CA ALA A 99 19.01 -11.34 0.22
C ALA A 99 19.40 -9.90 0.61
N VAL A 100 20.47 -9.71 1.38
CA VAL A 100 20.86 -8.39 1.91
C VAL A 100 21.08 -7.34 0.81
N LYS A 101 21.65 -7.74 -0.33
CA LYS A 101 21.84 -6.83 -1.48
C LYS A 101 20.51 -6.32 -2.04
N GLU A 102 19.53 -7.21 -2.17
CA GLU A 102 18.18 -6.87 -2.64
C GLU A 102 17.47 -5.94 -1.65
N VAL A 103 17.53 -6.29 -0.35
CA VAL A 103 16.98 -5.48 0.74
C VAL A 103 17.58 -4.07 0.77
N ASN A 104 18.91 -3.95 0.69
CA ASN A 104 19.56 -2.64 0.66
C ASN A 104 19.14 -1.84 -0.58
N LYS A 105 19.04 -2.48 -1.75
CA LYS A 105 18.56 -1.80 -2.97
C LYS A 105 17.13 -1.29 -2.81
N ALA A 106 16.23 -2.12 -2.29
CA ALA A 106 14.84 -1.74 -2.04
C ALA A 106 14.73 -0.60 -1.02
N GLY A 107 15.47 -0.65 0.09
CA GLY A 107 15.49 0.41 1.10
C GLY A 107 15.98 1.75 0.57
N ARG A 108 17.04 1.75 -0.26
CA ARG A 108 17.52 2.98 -0.92
C ARG A 108 16.54 3.52 -1.94
N ALA A 109 15.95 2.64 -2.75
CA ALA A 109 14.93 3.05 -3.70
C ALA A 109 13.70 3.64 -2.99
N LEU A 110 13.31 3.09 -1.84
CA LEU A 110 12.22 3.59 -1.02
C LEU A 110 12.53 4.98 -0.45
N ALA A 111 13.73 5.17 0.10
CA ALA A 111 14.17 6.48 0.60
C ALA A 111 14.24 7.53 -0.53
N ALA A 112 14.65 7.13 -1.73
CA ALA A 112 14.68 8.00 -2.91
C ALA A 112 13.29 8.44 -3.41
N LYS A 113 12.18 7.87 -2.90
CA LYS A 113 10.82 8.33 -3.23
C LYS A 113 10.38 9.56 -2.44
N PHE A 114 11.13 9.96 -1.42
CA PHE A 114 10.81 11.11 -0.56
C PHE A 114 10.52 12.37 -1.38
N ASP A 115 11.48 12.84 -2.20
CA ASP A 115 11.32 14.09 -2.95
C ASP A 115 10.08 14.06 -3.87
N ALA A 116 9.78 12.90 -4.44
CA ALA A 116 8.65 12.72 -5.35
C ALA A 116 7.30 12.77 -4.62
N ILE A 117 7.18 12.12 -3.46
CA ILE A 117 5.93 12.13 -2.70
C ILE A 117 5.73 13.47 -1.97
N ASP A 118 6.82 14.08 -1.53
CA ASP A 118 6.85 15.41 -0.90
C ASP A 118 6.32 16.48 -1.86
N LEU A 119 6.91 16.56 -3.06
CA LEU A 119 6.48 17.49 -4.10
C LEU A 119 5.01 17.27 -4.52
N ALA A 120 4.58 16.02 -4.64
CA ALA A 120 3.18 15.71 -4.97
C ALA A 120 2.22 16.11 -3.85
N GLY A 121 2.61 15.90 -2.59
CA GLY A 121 1.83 16.30 -1.42
C GLY A 121 1.68 17.81 -1.30
N ASP A 122 2.80 18.55 -1.41
CA ASP A 122 2.87 20.01 -1.30
C ASP A 122 2.12 20.73 -2.42
N SER A 123 2.12 20.17 -3.63
CA SER A 123 1.35 20.71 -4.75
C SER A 123 -0.15 20.41 -4.67
N GLY A 124 -0.59 19.62 -3.69
CA GLY A 124 -1.97 19.17 -3.58
C GLY A 124 -2.37 18.12 -4.64
N ASP A 125 -1.40 17.51 -5.33
CA ASP A 125 -1.63 16.49 -6.34
C ASP A 125 -1.97 15.14 -5.68
N ALA A 126 -3.25 14.93 -5.38
CA ALA A 126 -3.74 13.67 -4.80
C ALA A 126 -3.47 12.44 -5.68
N VAL A 127 -3.49 12.60 -7.00
CA VAL A 127 -3.29 11.51 -7.96
C VAL A 127 -1.81 11.12 -8.01
N GLY A 128 -0.92 12.11 -8.13
CA GLY A 128 0.52 11.91 -8.07
C GLY A 128 0.96 11.35 -6.72
N THR A 129 0.43 11.87 -5.61
CA THR A 129 0.75 11.38 -4.26
C THR A 129 0.38 9.90 -4.13
N ARG A 130 -0.83 9.51 -4.56
CA ARG A 130 -1.27 8.11 -4.54
C ARG A 130 -0.41 7.21 -5.43
N LYS A 131 0.00 7.69 -6.59
CA LYS A 131 0.89 6.94 -7.49
C LYS A 131 2.25 6.66 -6.82
N VAL A 132 2.90 7.67 -6.26
CA VAL A 132 4.21 7.51 -5.61
C VAL A 132 4.09 6.62 -4.37
N HIS A 133 3.04 6.79 -3.56
CA HIS A 133 2.74 5.92 -2.43
C HIS A 133 2.59 4.45 -2.83
N GLY A 134 1.89 4.15 -3.93
CA GLY A 134 1.79 2.80 -4.47
C GLY A 134 3.13 2.20 -4.89
N GLU A 135 4.05 3.00 -5.44
CA GLU A 135 5.42 2.57 -5.73
C GLU A 135 6.22 2.29 -4.44
N MET A 136 6.03 3.11 -3.40
CA MET A 136 6.64 2.90 -2.09
C MET A 136 6.15 1.61 -1.43
N ILE A 137 4.86 1.29 -1.53
CA ILE A 137 4.30 0.01 -1.06
C ILE A 137 4.99 -1.18 -1.74
N LYS A 138 5.16 -1.13 -3.07
CA LYS A 138 5.84 -2.21 -3.82
C LYS A 138 7.28 -2.42 -3.34
N LEU A 139 7.99 -1.34 -3.01
CA LEU A 139 9.35 -1.41 -2.47
C LEU A 139 9.37 -1.95 -1.03
N ALA A 140 8.42 -1.53 -0.19
CA ALA A 140 8.28 -2.04 1.17
C ALA A 140 7.96 -3.54 1.20
N ALA A 141 7.15 -4.05 0.27
CA ALA A 141 6.87 -5.48 0.13
C ALA A 141 8.14 -6.34 -0.08
N VAL A 142 9.18 -5.80 -0.72
CA VAL A 142 10.48 -6.49 -0.83
C VAL A 142 11.16 -6.62 0.54
N LEU A 143 11.05 -5.60 1.39
CA LEU A 143 11.61 -5.63 2.73
C LEU A 143 10.84 -6.61 3.62
N GLU A 144 9.50 -6.58 3.55
CA GLU A 144 8.60 -7.46 4.31
C GLU A 144 8.83 -8.93 4.01
N LYS A 145 9.14 -9.28 2.75
CA LYS A 145 9.46 -10.66 2.34
C LYS A 145 10.54 -11.31 3.22
N TYR A 146 11.49 -10.54 3.73
CA TYR A 146 12.61 -11.03 4.52
C TYR A 146 12.51 -10.68 6.00
N ALA A 147 11.42 -10.04 6.43
CA ALA A 147 11.23 -9.68 7.84
C ALA A 147 10.92 -10.94 8.67
N PRO A 148 11.63 -11.16 9.79
CA PRO A 148 11.23 -12.18 10.75
C PRO A 148 9.83 -11.92 11.27
N LYS A 149 9.03 -12.98 11.34
CA LYS A 149 7.68 -12.91 11.92
C LYS A 149 7.78 -13.01 13.42
N ASP A 150 7.12 -12.11 14.14
CA ASP A 150 6.70 -12.41 15.52
C ASP A 150 5.19 -12.33 15.55
N TYR A 151 4.62 -13.08 16.47
CA TYR A 151 3.20 -13.23 16.61
C TYR A 151 2.74 -12.61 17.92
N VAL A 152 1.58 -11.98 17.90
CA VAL A 152 0.93 -11.38 19.07
C VAL A 152 -0.43 -12.02 19.28
N CYS A 153 -0.89 -12.04 20.54
CA CYS A 153 -2.26 -12.42 20.82
C CYS A 153 -3.21 -11.31 20.36
N PRO A 154 -4.22 -11.58 19.50
CA PRO A 154 -5.16 -10.56 19.03
C PRO A 154 -5.95 -9.91 20.18
N MET A 155 -6.15 -10.63 21.28
CA MET A 155 -6.84 -10.13 22.48
C MET A 155 -5.93 -9.34 23.42
N ARG A 156 -4.62 -9.27 23.13
CA ARG A 156 -3.60 -8.65 23.99
C ARG A 156 -3.69 -9.10 25.46
N CYS A 157 -4.01 -10.38 25.70
CA CYS A 157 -4.12 -10.94 27.05
C CYS A 157 -2.84 -10.75 27.88
N GLU A 158 -1.70 -10.66 27.22
CA GLU A 158 -0.37 -10.51 27.82
C GLU A 158 0.26 -9.14 27.45
N GLY A 159 -0.57 -8.14 27.13
CA GLY A 159 -0.13 -6.81 26.73
C GLY A 159 0.62 -6.81 25.39
N GLU A 160 1.87 -6.37 25.42
CA GLU A 160 2.75 -6.23 24.23
C GLU A 160 3.62 -7.46 23.96
N LYS A 161 3.42 -8.56 24.69
CA LYS A 161 4.22 -9.77 24.52
C LYS A 161 4.10 -10.34 23.11
N THR A 162 5.25 -10.66 22.52
CA THR A 162 5.36 -11.31 21.21
C THR A 162 5.94 -12.72 21.30
N TYR A 163 5.71 -13.51 20.25
CA TYR A 163 6.12 -14.89 20.12
C TYR A 163 6.93 -15.08 18.85
N PRO A 164 8.04 -15.83 18.85
CA PRO A 164 8.88 -16.01 17.65
C PRO A 164 8.29 -16.99 16.63
N ALA A 165 7.22 -17.71 16.98
CA ALA A 165 6.62 -18.74 16.16
C ALA A 165 5.09 -18.65 16.18
N ALA A 166 4.48 -19.15 15.10
CA ALA A 166 3.04 -19.29 15.03
C ALA A 166 2.56 -20.28 16.10
N GLY A 167 1.33 -20.10 16.58
CA GLY A 167 0.77 -20.94 17.63
C GLY A 167 -0.54 -20.41 18.16
N LYS A 168 -0.90 -20.83 19.37
CA LYS A 168 -2.06 -20.34 20.11
C LYS A 168 -1.59 -19.59 21.34
N CYS A 169 -2.28 -18.51 21.69
CA CYS A 169 -2.05 -17.79 22.95
C CYS A 169 -2.30 -18.75 24.12
N PRO A 170 -1.37 -18.88 25.07
CA PRO A 170 -1.53 -19.78 26.22
C PRO A 170 -2.65 -19.35 27.17
N THR A 171 -3.05 -18.08 27.14
CA THR A 171 -4.11 -17.54 28.01
C THR A 171 -5.51 -17.76 27.46
N CYS A 172 -5.76 -17.40 26.21
CA CYS A 172 -7.11 -17.45 25.62
C CYS A 172 -7.29 -18.52 24.54
N GLY A 173 -6.23 -19.23 24.14
CA GLY A 173 -6.28 -20.27 23.11
C GLY A 173 -6.46 -19.76 21.68
N MET A 174 -6.60 -18.44 21.46
CA MET A 174 -6.71 -17.87 20.10
C MET A 174 -5.41 -18.01 19.32
N LYS A 175 -5.52 -18.14 17.99
CA LYS A 175 -4.37 -18.18 17.09
C LYS A 175 -3.59 -16.86 17.19
N LEU A 176 -2.28 -16.95 17.37
CA LEU A 176 -1.40 -15.78 17.36
C LEU A 176 -1.28 -15.24 15.94
N GLN A 177 -1.21 -13.92 15.80
CA GLN A 177 -1.17 -13.21 14.53
C GLN A 177 0.17 -12.54 14.32
N ASP A 178 0.70 -12.60 13.10
CA ASP A 178 1.92 -11.87 12.77
C ASP A 178 1.69 -10.38 13.05
N VAL A 179 2.61 -9.73 13.76
CA VAL A 179 2.53 -8.29 14.05
C VAL A 179 2.49 -7.43 12.78
N LEU A 180 2.91 -7.98 11.64
CA LEU A 180 2.81 -7.33 10.34
C LEU A 180 1.51 -7.68 9.59
N SER A 181 0.73 -8.67 10.02
CA SER A 181 -0.57 -8.97 9.39
C SER A 181 -1.61 -7.87 9.67
N HIS A 182 -2.59 -7.70 8.78
CA HIS A 182 -3.76 -6.81 8.94
C HIS A 182 -3.49 -5.31 9.03
N MET A 183 -2.36 -4.82 8.53
CA MET A 183 -2.04 -3.38 8.59
C MET A 183 -2.49 -2.60 7.35
N ASP A 184 -2.84 -3.30 6.28
CA ASP A 184 -3.24 -2.68 5.03
C ASP A 184 -4.74 -2.92 4.82
N HIS A 185 -5.51 -1.85 4.97
CA HIS A 185 -6.96 -1.85 4.75
C HIS A 185 -7.35 -0.97 3.56
N SER A 186 -6.37 -0.61 2.71
CA SER A 186 -6.60 0.24 1.56
C SER A 186 -7.23 -0.57 0.41
N PRO A 187 -8.33 -0.11 -0.19
CA PRO A 187 -8.91 -0.72 -1.39
C PRO A 187 -7.88 -0.77 -2.54
N LYS A 188 -7.84 -1.87 -3.31
CA LYS A 188 -6.91 -2.06 -4.43
C LYS A 188 -7.53 -1.70 -5.78
N HIS A 189 -8.85 -1.78 -5.86
CA HIS A 189 -9.68 -1.55 -7.04
C HIS A 189 -10.66 -0.37 -6.85
N GLY A 190 -10.49 0.40 -5.77
CA GLY A 190 -11.29 1.59 -5.49
C GLY A 190 -12.70 1.27 -4.98
N GLY A 191 -12.85 0.07 -4.43
CA GLY A 191 -14.08 -0.43 -3.84
C GLY A 191 -14.18 -0.16 -2.34
N VAL A 192 -15.12 -0.87 -1.73
CA VAL A 192 -15.27 -0.96 -0.28
C VAL A 192 -14.51 -2.19 0.20
N PHE A 193 -13.59 -2.00 1.15
CA PHE A 193 -12.65 -3.03 1.61
C PHE A 193 -12.98 -3.46 3.03
N PHE A 194 -13.05 -4.77 3.26
CA PHE A 194 -13.37 -5.38 4.54
C PHE A 194 -12.29 -6.35 4.98
N MET A 195 -12.04 -6.38 6.29
CA MET A 195 -11.42 -7.52 6.95
C MET A 195 -12.51 -8.48 7.41
N ALA A 196 -12.38 -9.76 7.09
CA ALA A 196 -13.33 -10.78 7.50
C ALA A 196 -13.20 -11.07 9.02
N PRO A 197 -14.30 -11.42 9.70
CA PRO A 197 -14.30 -11.87 11.09
C PRO A 197 -13.31 -12.98 11.45
N ASP A 198 -12.91 -13.82 10.50
CA ASP A 198 -11.90 -14.86 10.71
C ASP A 198 -10.47 -14.35 10.88
N GLN A 199 -10.26 -13.05 10.68
CA GLN A 199 -8.99 -12.36 10.79
C GLN A 199 -7.89 -13.04 9.96
N THR A 200 -8.26 -13.52 8.77
CA THR A 200 -7.34 -14.12 7.81
C THR A 200 -7.64 -13.62 6.40
N HIS A 201 -8.90 -13.37 6.08
CA HIS A 201 -9.29 -12.90 4.76
C HIS A 201 -9.63 -11.42 4.76
N HIS A 202 -9.30 -10.75 3.66
CA HIS A 202 -9.88 -9.47 3.29
C HIS A 202 -10.67 -9.61 2.02
N LEU A 203 -11.67 -8.75 1.84
CA LEU A 203 -12.49 -8.69 0.64
C LEU A 203 -12.63 -7.26 0.17
N GLU A 204 -12.65 -7.05 -1.13
CA GLU A 204 -12.96 -5.76 -1.72
C GLU A 204 -14.12 -5.90 -2.69
N GLY A 205 -15.19 -5.16 -2.44
CA GLY A 205 -16.33 -5.05 -3.34
C GLY A 205 -16.23 -3.81 -4.21
N THR A 206 -16.30 -3.97 -5.53
CA THR A 206 -16.42 -2.87 -6.49
C THR A 206 -17.69 -3.00 -7.31
N ILE A 207 -18.24 -1.88 -7.78
CA ILE A 207 -19.36 -1.89 -8.72
C ILE A 207 -19.06 -1.03 -9.95
N SER A 208 -19.34 -1.57 -11.15
CA SER A 208 -19.16 -0.84 -12.40
C SER A 208 -20.33 0.10 -12.74
N ALA A 209 -20.16 0.94 -13.76
CA ALA A 209 -21.23 1.79 -14.29
C ALA A 209 -22.42 1.02 -14.87
N THR A 210 -22.21 -0.24 -15.24
CA THR A 210 -23.25 -1.17 -15.68
C THR A 210 -23.69 -2.12 -14.57
N TYR A 211 -23.45 -1.75 -13.31
CA TYR A 211 -23.85 -2.50 -12.11
C TYR A 211 -23.26 -3.91 -12.00
N GLU A 212 -22.13 -4.17 -12.64
CA GLU A 212 -21.39 -5.40 -12.41
C GLU A 212 -20.68 -5.29 -11.06
N MET A 213 -21.11 -6.09 -10.10
CA MET A 213 -20.41 -6.26 -8.84
C MET A 213 -19.22 -7.19 -9.06
N ARG A 214 -18.06 -6.85 -8.50
CA ARG A 214 -16.89 -7.71 -8.39
C ARG A 214 -16.44 -7.77 -6.94
N ILE A 215 -16.04 -8.95 -6.48
CA ILE A 215 -15.52 -9.19 -5.13
C ILE A 215 -14.15 -9.85 -5.26
N TYR A 216 -13.12 -9.12 -4.86
CA TYR A 216 -11.74 -9.58 -4.81
C TYR A 216 -11.45 -10.08 -3.39
N PHE A 217 -10.55 -11.05 -3.29
CA PHE A 217 -10.18 -11.67 -2.01
C PHE A 217 -8.68 -11.55 -1.80
N TYR A 218 -8.28 -11.34 -0.54
CA TYR A 218 -6.88 -11.24 -0.16
C TYR A 218 -6.60 -11.94 1.16
N ASP A 219 -5.33 -12.29 1.37
CA ASP A 219 -4.84 -12.83 2.64
C ASP A 219 -4.62 -11.74 3.69
N GLU A 220 -4.11 -12.13 4.85
CA GLU A 220 -3.84 -11.23 5.96
C GLU A 220 -2.74 -10.18 5.66
N TYR A 221 -2.05 -10.28 4.52
CA TYR A 221 -1.06 -9.34 4.00
C TYR A 221 -1.52 -8.64 2.72
N THR A 222 -2.83 -8.62 2.46
CA THR A 222 -3.46 -8.04 1.26
C THR A 222 -2.95 -8.60 -0.06
N LYS A 223 -2.42 -9.83 -0.07
CA LYS A 223 -2.03 -10.52 -1.30
C LYS A 223 -3.24 -11.21 -1.92
N PRO A 224 -3.44 -11.12 -3.24
CA PRO A 224 -4.60 -11.71 -3.90
C PRO A 224 -4.73 -13.21 -3.64
N ILE A 225 -5.97 -13.65 -3.36
CA ILE A 225 -6.37 -15.04 -3.27
C ILE A 225 -7.30 -15.35 -4.45
N SER A 226 -7.10 -16.50 -5.09
CA SER A 226 -7.97 -17.01 -6.14
C SER A 226 -9.43 -17.13 -5.67
N ALA A 227 -10.36 -16.56 -6.44
CA ALA A 227 -11.77 -16.46 -6.10
C ALA A 227 -12.50 -17.83 -6.06
N ASP A 228 -11.95 -18.86 -6.71
CA ASP A 228 -12.52 -20.22 -6.71
C ASP A 228 -12.46 -20.92 -5.33
N ARG A 229 -11.68 -20.35 -4.40
CA ARG A 229 -11.65 -20.76 -2.99
C ARG A 229 -12.89 -20.33 -2.21
N PHE A 230 -13.72 -19.47 -2.78
CA PHE A 230 -14.90 -18.92 -2.14
C PHE A 230 -16.14 -19.19 -2.98
N SER A 231 -17.30 -19.06 -2.37
CA SER A 231 -18.59 -19.05 -3.05
C SER A 231 -19.53 -18.12 -2.32
N GLY A 232 -20.64 -17.74 -2.97
CA GLY A 232 -21.63 -16.95 -2.28
C GLY A 232 -22.84 -16.60 -3.11
N ASN A 233 -23.72 -15.84 -2.48
CA ASN A 233 -24.88 -15.22 -3.11
C ASN A 233 -25.08 -13.84 -2.49
N GLY A 234 -26.03 -13.07 -3.00
CA GLY A 234 -26.34 -11.80 -2.40
C GLY A 234 -27.68 -11.24 -2.81
N THR A 235 -27.97 -10.08 -2.25
CA THR A 235 -29.12 -9.25 -2.59
C THR A 235 -28.62 -7.84 -2.87
N LEU A 236 -29.10 -7.27 -3.96
CA LEU A 236 -28.90 -5.86 -4.28
C LEU A 236 -30.18 -5.11 -3.94
N ARG A 237 -30.04 -3.97 -3.25
CA ARG A 237 -31.12 -3.11 -2.79
C ARG A 237 -30.92 -1.67 -3.24
N THR A 238 -32.03 -0.98 -3.53
CA THR A 238 -32.09 0.48 -3.70
C THR A 238 -33.10 1.05 -2.71
N LYS A 239 -32.94 2.32 -2.31
CA LYS A 239 -33.90 3.01 -1.43
C LYS A 239 -34.96 3.81 -2.20
N GLU A 240 -34.63 4.32 -3.39
CA GLU A 240 -35.51 5.22 -4.16
C GLU A 240 -35.50 4.89 -5.67
N PRO A 241 -36.53 4.17 -6.20
CA PRO A 241 -37.57 3.47 -5.44
C PRO A 241 -36.97 2.34 -4.60
N GLU A 242 -37.66 1.92 -3.54
CA GLU A 242 -37.25 0.76 -2.76
C GLU A 242 -37.39 -0.49 -3.61
N THR A 243 -36.28 -1.13 -3.97
CA THR A 243 -36.27 -2.37 -4.72
C THR A 243 -35.26 -3.34 -4.14
N GLN A 244 -35.53 -4.63 -4.28
CA GLN A 244 -34.59 -5.69 -3.92
C GLN A 244 -34.59 -6.74 -5.03
N GLN A 245 -33.40 -7.25 -5.35
CA GLN A 245 -33.26 -8.39 -6.25
C GLN A 245 -32.12 -9.30 -5.79
N GLU A 246 -32.31 -10.61 -5.99
CA GLU A 246 -31.26 -11.59 -5.75
C GLU A 246 -30.20 -11.49 -6.85
N ILE A 247 -28.95 -11.67 -6.43
CA ILE A 247 -27.79 -11.76 -7.29
C ILE A 247 -27.03 -13.05 -6.98
N LYS A 248 -26.71 -13.82 -8.01
CA LYS A 248 -25.92 -15.04 -7.87
C LYS A 248 -24.47 -14.73 -8.19
N LEU A 249 -23.57 -14.97 -7.25
CA LEU A 249 -22.14 -14.81 -7.49
C LEU A 249 -21.65 -15.97 -8.36
N SER A 250 -20.83 -15.63 -9.34
CA SER A 250 -20.16 -16.56 -10.25
C SER A 250 -18.67 -16.25 -10.25
N ILE A 251 -17.83 -17.25 -10.48
CA ILE A 251 -16.39 -17.07 -10.57
C ILE A 251 -16.08 -16.51 -11.96
N GLU A 252 -15.36 -15.40 -12.03
CA GLU A 252 -14.84 -14.90 -13.30
C GLU A 252 -13.84 -15.92 -13.90
N PRO A 253 -13.78 -16.12 -15.24
CA PRO A 253 -12.95 -17.18 -15.85
C PRO A 253 -11.46 -17.19 -15.45
N GLY A 254 -10.84 -16.02 -15.30
CA GLY A 254 -9.48 -15.84 -14.77
C GLY A 254 -9.33 -16.05 -13.26
N LYS A 255 -10.45 -16.30 -12.56
CA LYS A 255 -10.55 -16.58 -11.11
C LYS A 255 -10.07 -15.43 -10.23
N THR A 256 -9.99 -14.22 -10.77
CA THR A 256 -9.48 -13.06 -10.02
C THR A 256 -10.51 -12.52 -9.03
N PHE A 257 -11.80 -12.70 -9.32
CA PHE A 257 -12.88 -12.21 -8.47
C PHE A 257 -14.15 -13.07 -8.63
N LEU A 258 -15.04 -12.97 -7.64
CA LEU A 258 -16.45 -13.33 -7.82
C LEU A 258 -17.20 -12.15 -8.44
N THR A 259 -18.16 -12.42 -9.32
CA THR A 259 -18.97 -11.38 -9.96
C THR A 259 -20.44 -11.73 -10.02
N ALA A 260 -21.28 -10.69 -9.95
CA ALA A 260 -22.69 -10.78 -10.24
C ALA A 260 -23.20 -9.50 -10.92
N LYS A 261 -24.29 -9.65 -11.68
CA LYS A 261 -25.06 -8.54 -12.25
C LYS A 261 -26.48 -8.59 -11.73
N PRO A 262 -27.13 -7.45 -11.50
CA PRO A 262 -28.55 -7.41 -11.27
C PRO A 262 -29.29 -7.88 -12.53
N HIS A 263 -30.40 -8.58 -12.35
CA HIS A 263 -31.30 -9.00 -13.42
C HIS A 263 -32.05 -7.82 -14.06
N ARG A 264 -32.18 -6.71 -13.32
CA ARG A 264 -32.80 -5.46 -13.79
C ARG A 264 -31.91 -4.27 -13.48
N PRO A 265 -31.82 -3.27 -14.37
CA PRO A 265 -31.12 -2.03 -14.07
C PRO A 265 -31.64 -1.39 -12.78
N VAL A 266 -30.74 -0.83 -12.00
CA VAL A 266 -31.03 -0.11 -10.76
C VAL A 266 -30.48 1.30 -10.85
N LYS A 267 -30.81 2.17 -9.89
CA LYS A 267 -30.18 3.47 -9.74
C LYS A 267 -29.34 3.48 -8.49
N PHE A 268 -28.23 4.20 -8.56
CA PHE A 268 -27.50 4.56 -7.35
C PHE A 268 -28.32 5.53 -6.48
N PRO A 269 -28.17 5.49 -5.14
CA PRO A 269 -27.28 4.62 -4.38
C PRO A 269 -27.79 3.17 -4.29
N VAL A 270 -26.86 2.21 -4.25
CA VAL A 270 -27.16 0.77 -4.10
C VAL A 270 -26.46 0.19 -2.88
N SER A 271 -27.14 -0.73 -2.20
CA SER A 271 -26.58 -1.56 -1.14
C SER A 271 -26.56 -3.01 -1.58
N VAL A 272 -25.42 -3.67 -1.50
CA VAL A 272 -25.22 -5.06 -1.90
C VAL A 272 -24.85 -5.88 -0.67
N LYS A 273 -25.80 -6.66 -0.16
CA LYS A 273 -25.56 -7.62 0.92
C LYS A 273 -25.13 -8.95 0.29
N VAL A 274 -23.97 -9.46 0.66
CA VAL A 274 -23.49 -10.77 0.20
C VAL A 274 -23.26 -11.73 1.36
N PHE A 275 -23.45 -13.01 1.07
CA PHE A 275 -23.17 -14.13 1.96
C PHE A 275 -22.04 -14.92 1.34
N ILE A 276 -20.87 -14.91 1.96
CA ILE A 276 -19.64 -15.53 1.45
C ILE A 276 -19.32 -16.76 2.27
N ASP A 277 -19.27 -17.90 1.59
CA ASP A 277 -18.74 -19.16 2.10
C ASP A 277 -17.23 -19.23 1.83
N PHE A 278 -16.45 -19.32 2.91
CA PHE A 278 -15.00 -19.46 2.89
C PHE A 278 -14.52 -20.90 2.69
N LYS A 279 -15.45 -21.84 2.54
CA LYS A 279 -15.23 -23.29 2.39
C LYS A 279 -14.39 -23.88 3.53
N ASP A 280 -14.52 -23.31 4.73
CA ASP A 280 -13.85 -23.75 5.95
C ASP A 280 -14.76 -24.59 6.86
N GLY A 281 -15.97 -24.93 6.37
CA GLY A 281 -16.98 -25.70 7.11
C GLY A 281 -17.79 -24.88 8.11
N LYS A 282 -17.60 -23.56 8.17
CA LYS A 282 -18.44 -22.65 8.96
C LYS A 282 -19.57 -22.06 8.12
N GLU A 283 -20.55 -21.46 8.80
CA GLU A 283 -21.62 -20.71 8.16
C GLU A 283 -21.09 -19.55 7.30
N PRO A 284 -21.72 -19.25 6.15
CA PRO A 284 -21.36 -18.11 5.32
C PRO A 284 -21.36 -16.79 6.11
N GLN A 285 -20.37 -15.95 5.89
CA GLN A 285 -20.24 -14.65 6.53
C GLN A 285 -20.90 -13.55 5.69
N VAL A 286 -21.43 -12.53 6.36
CA VAL A 286 -22.22 -11.47 5.72
C VAL A 286 -21.40 -10.20 5.57
N PHE A 287 -21.44 -9.60 4.39
CA PHE A 287 -20.81 -8.31 4.09
C PHE A 287 -21.81 -7.39 3.39
N ASP A 288 -21.85 -6.12 3.79
CA ASP A 288 -22.73 -5.10 3.24
C ASP A 288 -21.91 -4.04 2.52
N PHE A 289 -22.04 -3.97 1.19
CA PHE A 289 -21.33 -3.00 0.36
C PHE A 289 -22.28 -1.88 -0.07
N ASP A 290 -21.98 -0.64 0.31
CA ASP A 290 -22.75 0.54 -0.08
C ASP A 290 -22.01 1.34 -1.17
N PHE A 291 -22.73 1.72 -2.22
CA PHE A 291 -22.17 2.48 -3.34
C PHE A 291 -23.09 3.64 -3.74
N ASP A 292 -22.58 4.87 -3.69
CA ASP A 292 -23.27 6.07 -4.21
C ASP A 292 -23.10 6.25 -5.73
N GLY A 293 -22.21 5.46 -6.33
CA GLY A 293 -21.89 5.50 -7.76
C GLY A 293 -20.90 4.40 -8.13
N PRO A 294 -20.44 4.38 -9.39
CA PRO A 294 -19.44 3.42 -9.83
C PRO A 294 -18.12 3.57 -9.06
N SER A 295 -17.53 2.45 -8.68
CA SER A 295 -16.19 2.40 -8.08
C SER A 295 -15.16 2.98 -9.05
N LYS A 296 -14.19 3.72 -8.51
CA LYS A 296 -13.13 4.36 -9.29
C LYS A 296 -11.80 3.73 -8.88
N PRO A 297 -11.15 2.93 -9.74
CA PRO A 297 -9.88 2.34 -9.40
C PRO A 297 -8.86 3.43 -9.04
N PRO A 298 -7.96 3.16 -8.08
CA PRO A 298 -6.90 4.10 -7.76
C PRO A 298 -6.10 4.42 -9.03
N ALA A 299 -5.82 5.70 -9.25
CA ALA A 299 -5.16 6.18 -10.46
C ALA A 299 -3.85 5.42 -10.73
N GLY A 300 -3.72 4.82 -11.92
CA GLY A 300 -2.57 3.98 -12.31
C GLY A 300 -2.81 2.46 -12.26
N HIS A 301 -4.02 2.01 -11.91
CA HIS A 301 -4.51 0.66 -12.19
C HIS A 301 -5.52 0.74 -13.35
N ASP A 302 -5.02 0.57 -14.57
CA ASP A 302 -5.88 0.49 -15.75
C ASP A 302 -6.60 -0.86 -15.72
N ASP A 303 -7.94 -0.84 -15.62
CA ASP A 303 -8.78 -2.03 -15.75
C ASP A 303 -8.60 -2.58 -17.16
N GLU A 304 -7.93 -3.73 -17.27
CA GLU A 304 -7.45 -4.36 -18.51
C GLU A 304 -8.60 -4.95 -19.37
N THR A 305 -9.82 -4.42 -19.25
CA THR A 305 -11.01 -4.90 -19.96
C THR A 305 -11.58 -3.92 -21.00
N LYS A 306 -10.94 -2.76 -21.25
CA LYS A 306 -11.26 -1.94 -22.43
C LYS A 306 -10.54 -2.43 -23.68
N GLY A 307 -10.97 -3.57 -24.20
CA GLY A 307 -10.39 -4.18 -25.38
C GLY A 307 -11.36 -5.08 -26.16
N GLN A 308 -12.65 -4.75 -26.21
CA GLN A 308 -13.59 -5.35 -27.16
C GLN A 308 -14.84 -4.48 -27.31
N GLN A 309 -14.68 -3.33 -27.98
CA GLN A 309 -15.80 -2.63 -28.59
C GLN A 309 -15.73 -2.79 -30.12
N GLU A 310 -16.82 -3.33 -30.64
CA GLU A 310 -17.52 -2.78 -31.80
C GLU A 310 -16.77 -2.82 -33.15
N GLY A 311 -16.95 -3.94 -33.84
CA GLY A 311 -16.71 -4.05 -35.28
C GLY A 311 -17.86 -4.76 -35.98
N LYS A 312 -19.08 -4.21 -35.92
CA LYS A 312 -20.14 -4.55 -36.88
C LYS A 312 -20.89 -3.30 -37.36
N GLY A 313 -20.68 -3.01 -38.64
CA GLY A 313 -21.72 -2.51 -39.54
C GLY A 313 -21.75 -1.01 -39.79
N HIS A 314 -21.27 -0.60 -40.96
CA HIS A 314 -21.97 0.33 -41.83
C HIS A 314 -21.72 -0.07 -43.29
N GLY A 315 -22.82 -0.24 -44.03
CA GLY A 315 -22.84 -0.55 -45.45
C GLY A 315 -23.03 0.68 -46.34
N GLY A 316 -23.01 0.43 -47.65
CA GLY A 316 -23.22 1.39 -48.75
C GLY A 316 -21.86 1.77 -49.36
N ASN A 317 -21.54 1.49 -50.62
CA ASN A 317 -22.35 1.39 -51.85
C ASN A 317 -21.66 0.43 -52.83
#